data_AF-A0A915PEP4-F1
#
_entry.id   AF-A0A915PEP4-F1
#
_cell.length_a   1.000
_cell.length_b   1.000
_cell.length_c   1.000
_cell.angle_alpha   90.00
_cell.angle_beta   90.00
_cell.angle_gamma   90.00
#
_symmetry.space_group_name_H-M   'P 1'
#
loop_
_entity.id
_entity.type
_entity.pdbx_description
1 polymer ?
#
loop_
_entity_poly.entity_id
_entity_poly.type
_entity_poly.pdbx_seq_one_letter_code
_entity_poly.pdbx_strand_id
1 'polypeptide(L)'
;MNLSEKQRDELNRAIADYLQSYGYTESFDAFRRETGLMENDDKKVMGLLEKKWTSVVRLQKKVMDLEAKLQEAEREYIHGAPTREKRQPNEWIPRPPEKFCLTGHRSPITRVIFHPVYSIIASSSEDSTIKVWDFEAGDFERSLKGHTDAVQDLTFDSTGKLLASCSADMTIKIWEFVQTFDCMKTLKGHDHNISSIAFLPSGDHLLSASRDHLVKMWEVATGYCVRTFAGHNEWVRMVRVHHDGNMFASCSNDQTICIWNTLSKECKVRFYDHEHVVECIQWAPEKALRYVAEAEQDHSSQMNGDAKKNDNTVAKLGPILVSGSRDKTIKFFDINAGCCLFTLVGHDNWIRGLRFHPAGKYLLSVADDKTLRVWAIAQKRCAKTLDAHRHFVSSLDFHPSLPYVVTSSVDMTIKVWECR
;
A
#
# COMPACT_ATOMS: atom_id res chain seq x y z
N MET A 1 44.78 11.54 -23.22
CA MET A 1 43.78 12.63 -23.16
C MET A 1 44.54 13.93 -22.98
N ASN A 2 44.56 14.80 -23.99
CA ASN A 2 45.24 16.09 -23.89
C ASN A 2 44.31 17.05 -23.14
N LEU A 3 44.59 17.26 -21.84
CA LEU A 3 44.00 18.37 -21.09
C LEU A 3 44.43 19.67 -21.76
N SER A 4 43.49 20.60 -21.97
CA SER A 4 43.83 21.96 -22.38
C SER A 4 44.75 22.60 -21.34
N GLU A 5 45.69 23.44 -21.74
CA GLU A 5 46.61 24.13 -20.81
C GLU A 5 45.86 24.82 -19.67
N LYS A 6 44.70 25.42 -19.97
CA LYS A 6 43.83 26.05 -18.96
C LYS A 6 43.27 25.06 -17.93
N GLN A 7 42.92 23.85 -18.36
CA GLN A 7 42.40 22.79 -17.47
C GLN A 7 43.52 22.18 -16.62
N ARG A 8 44.73 22.08 -17.19
CA ARG A 8 45.93 21.63 -16.47
C ARG A 8 46.30 22.61 -15.36
N ASP A 9 46.24 23.91 -15.64
CA ASP A 9 46.52 24.94 -14.63
C ASP A 9 45.46 24.97 -13.51
N GLU A 10 44.18 24.83 -13.86
CA GLU A 10 43.10 24.75 -12.86
C GLU A 10 43.26 23.51 -11.96
N LEU A 11 43.65 22.38 -12.54
CA LEU A 11 43.91 21.14 -11.80
C LEU A 11 45.13 21.28 -10.88
N ASN A 12 46.23 21.83 -11.39
CA ASN A 12 47.44 22.05 -10.59
C ASN A 12 47.18 22.98 -9.41
N ARG A 13 46.36 24.03 -9.58
CA ARG A 13 45.94 24.91 -8.48
C ARG A 13 45.07 24.19 -7.45
N ALA A 14 44.13 23.35 -7.88
CA ALA A 14 43.28 22.57 -6.97
C ALA A 14 44.06 21.51 -6.17
N ILE A 15 45.11 20.92 -6.76
CA ILE A 15 46.01 19.98 -6.09
C ILE A 15 46.89 20.71 -5.06
N ALA A 16 47.42 21.89 -5.42
CA ALA A 16 48.21 22.71 -4.51
C ALA A 16 47.40 23.15 -3.28
N ASP A 17 46.16 23.59 -3.47
CA ASP A 17 45.22 23.94 -2.39
C ASP A 17 44.92 22.75 -1.46
N TYR A 18 44.72 21.55 -2.04
CA TYR A 18 44.52 20.33 -1.25
C TYR A 18 45.75 19.96 -0.40
N LEU A 19 46.95 20.01 -0.97
CA LEU A 19 48.18 19.71 -0.24
C LEU A 19 48.44 20.72 0.88
N GLN A 20 48.14 22.00 0.63
CA GLN A 20 48.29 23.07 1.62
C GLN A 20 47.27 22.96 2.76
N SER A 21 46.00 22.72 2.45
CA SER A 21 44.91 22.63 3.44
C SER A 21 45.05 21.43 4.38
N TYR A 22 45.62 20.31 3.90
CA TYR A 22 45.88 19.12 4.72
C TYR A 22 47.28 19.09 5.35
N GLY A 23 48.09 20.14 5.18
CA GLY A 23 49.38 20.30 5.87
C GLY A 23 50.54 19.48 5.31
N TYR A 24 50.46 19.00 4.06
CA TYR A 24 51.54 18.25 3.41
C TYR A 24 52.60 19.19 2.79
N THR A 25 53.38 19.84 3.63
CA THR A 25 54.31 20.93 3.24
C THR A 25 55.44 20.49 2.32
N GLU A 26 56.07 19.33 2.57
CA GLU A 26 57.16 18.82 1.71
C GLU A 26 56.70 18.47 0.30
N SER A 27 55.52 17.84 0.19
CA SER A 27 54.92 17.48 -1.09
C SER A 27 54.41 18.71 -1.84
N PHE A 28 53.90 19.71 -1.12
CA PHE A 28 53.51 20.99 -1.69
C PHE A 28 54.70 21.74 -2.30
N ASP A 29 55.83 21.84 -1.60
CA ASP A 29 57.03 22.53 -2.09
C ASP A 29 57.69 21.83 -3.28
N ALA A 30 57.70 20.48 -3.28
CA ALA A 30 58.16 19.70 -4.42
C ALA A 30 57.25 19.91 -5.65
N PHE A 31 55.93 19.80 -5.47
CA PHE A 31 54.95 19.99 -6.54
C PHE A 31 55.01 21.41 -7.12
N ARG A 32 55.15 22.43 -6.27
CA ARG A 32 55.29 23.84 -6.68
C ARG A 32 56.50 24.07 -7.59
N ARG A 33 57.63 23.41 -7.29
CA ARG A 33 58.87 23.53 -8.07
C ARG A 33 58.72 22.95 -9.47
N GLU A 34 57.97 21.87 -9.61
CA GLU A 34 57.73 21.21 -10.90
C GLU A 34 56.68 21.94 -11.76
N THR A 35 55.67 22.57 -11.14
CA THR A 35 54.56 23.20 -11.87
C THR A 35 54.73 24.70 -12.13
N GLY A 36 55.69 25.37 -11.49
CA GLY A 36 55.99 26.79 -11.73
C GLY A 36 54.85 27.76 -11.38
N LEU A 37 54.02 27.44 -10.38
CA LEU A 37 52.85 28.25 -10.01
C LEU A 37 53.27 29.50 -9.21
N MET A 38 52.88 30.68 -9.70
CA MET A 38 53.02 31.98 -9.00
C MET A 38 51.87 32.17 -7.99
N GLU A 39 52.16 32.80 -6.85
CA GLU A 39 51.16 33.09 -5.81
C GLU A 39 50.03 33.96 -6.35
N ASN A 40 48.83 33.39 -6.44
CA ASN A 40 47.60 34.15 -6.58
C ASN A 40 46.54 33.57 -5.65
N ASP A 41 46.03 34.44 -4.79
CA ASP A 41 45.14 34.16 -3.67
C ASP A 41 43.67 34.02 -4.15
N ASP A 42 43.43 33.13 -5.12
CA ASP A 42 42.11 32.90 -5.68
C ASP A 42 41.29 31.98 -4.75
N LYS A 43 40.54 32.60 -3.81
CA LYS A 43 39.53 31.94 -2.93
C LYS A 43 38.52 31.04 -3.66
N LYS A 44 38.48 31.07 -4.99
CA LYS A 44 37.54 30.33 -5.84
C LYS A 44 37.88 28.84 -5.99
N VAL A 45 39.11 28.42 -5.69
CA VAL A 45 39.59 27.04 -5.88
C VAL A 45 39.48 26.19 -4.60
N MET A 46 39.17 26.83 -3.46
CA MET A 46 39.14 26.18 -2.15
C MET A 46 38.12 25.02 -2.08
N GLY A 47 38.60 23.81 -1.81
CA GLY A 47 37.77 22.60 -1.66
C GLY A 47 37.13 22.08 -2.97
N LEU A 48 37.59 22.56 -4.13
CA LEU A 48 37.08 22.12 -5.43
C LEU A 48 37.38 20.65 -5.72
N LEU A 49 38.56 20.17 -5.30
CA LEU A 49 38.99 18.78 -5.51
C LEU A 49 38.10 17.80 -4.75
N GLU A 50 37.76 18.11 -3.50
CA GLU A 50 36.86 17.28 -2.68
C GLU A 50 35.45 17.19 -3.28
N LYS A 51 34.87 18.33 -3.67
CA LYS A 51 33.54 18.37 -4.31
C LYS A 51 33.51 17.59 -5.62
N LYS A 52 34.57 17.72 -6.43
CA LYS A 52 34.74 16.93 -7.66
C LYS A 52 34.90 15.45 -7.31
N TRP A 53 35.72 15.09 -6.33
CA TRP A 53 35.95 13.71 -5.90
C TRP A 53 34.68 13.04 -5.37
N THR A 54 33.89 13.70 -4.52
CA THR A 54 32.60 13.16 -4.06
C THR A 54 31.62 12.95 -5.21
N SER A 55 31.65 13.84 -6.21
CA SER A 55 30.83 13.69 -7.42
C SER A 55 31.32 12.52 -8.28
N VAL A 56 32.64 12.32 -8.40
CA VAL A 56 33.23 11.17 -9.09
C VAL A 56 32.86 9.86 -8.40
N VAL A 57 32.98 9.77 -7.07
CA VAL A 57 32.58 8.57 -6.32
C VAL A 57 31.09 8.25 -6.52
N ARG A 58 30.22 9.27 -6.52
CA ARG A 58 28.78 9.09 -6.79
C ARG A 58 28.52 8.62 -8.22
N LEU A 59 29.24 9.18 -9.20
CA LEU A 59 29.16 8.75 -10.59
C LEU A 59 29.68 7.33 -10.77
N GLN A 60 30.79 6.98 -10.14
CA GLN A 60 31.38 5.64 -10.20
C GLN A 60 30.44 4.59 -9.61
N LYS A 61 29.79 4.89 -8.47
CA LYS A 61 28.73 4.02 -7.92
C LYS A 61 27.58 3.84 -8.93
N LYS A 62 27.15 4.92 -9.58
CA LYS A 62 26.08 4.86 -10.59
C LYS A 62 26.50 4.09 -11.84
N VAL A 63 27.77 4.18 -12.26
CA VAL A 63 28.32 3.37 -13.35
C VAL A 63 28.32 1.90 -12.97
N MET A 64 28.77 1.53 -11.77
CA MET A 64 28.73 0.15 -11.29
C MET A 64 27.29 -0.39 -11.24
N ASP A 65 26.32 0.40 -10.77
CA ASP A 65 24.91 0.01 -10.76
C ASP A 65 24.35 -0.19 -12.20
N LEU A 66 24.77 0.66 -13.14
CA LEU A 66 24.36 0.55 -14.56
C LEU A 66 25.03 -0.63 -15.27
N GLU A 67 26.30 -0.89 -15.00
CA GLU A 67 27.04 -2.05 -15.51
C GLU A 67 26.46 -3.36 -14.97
N ALA A 68 26.05 -3.40 -13.71
CA ALA A 68 25.35 -4.55 -13.13
C ALA A 68 24.00 -4.80 -13.84
N LYS A 69 23.21 -3.75 -14.07
CA LYS A 69 21.95 -3.82 -14.83
C LYS A 69 22.17 -4.26 -16.28
N LEU A 70 23.24 -3.77 -16.91
CA LEU A 70 23.60 -4.15 -18.28
C LEU A 70 24.02 -5.62 -18.35
N GLN A 71 24.85 -6.10 -17.43
CA GLN A 71 25.25 -7.51 -17.37
C GLN A 71 24.09 -8.45 -17.06
N GLU A 72 23.11 -8.00 -16.29
CA GLU A 72 21.88 -8.74 -16.04
C GLU A 72 21.06 -8.85 -17.33
N ALA A 73 20.84 -7.73 -18.04
CA ALA A 73 20.14 -7.69 -19.32
C ALA A 73 20.87 -8.49 -20.43
N GLU A 74 22.21 -8.46 -20.47
CA GLU A 74 23.02 -9.23 -21.41
C GLU A 74 22.98 -10.73 -21.09
N ARG A 75 23.00 -11.11 -19.80
CA ARG A 75 22.77 -12.50 -19.39
C ARG A 75 21.38 -12.97 -19.83
N GLU A 76 20.35 -12.15 -19.65
CA GLU A 76 18.99 -12.46 -20.12
C GLU A 76 18.92 -12.62 -21.65
N TYR A 77 19.66 -11.81 -22.40
CA TYR A 77 19.76 -11.87 -23.86
C TYR A 77 20.50 -13.12 -24.36
N ILE A 78 21.68 -13.43 -23.79
CA ILE A 78 22.55 -14.53 -24.23
C ILE A 78 21.95 -15.90 -23.91
N HIS A 79 21.24 -16.04 -22.79
CA HIS A 79 20.70 -17.34 -22.36
C HIS A 79 19.45 -17.77 -23.15
N GLY A 80 18.98 -16.96 -24.11
CA GLY A 80 17.85 -17.34 -24.97
C GLY A 80 16.61 -17.75 -24.18
N ALA A 81 16.42 -17.19 -22.98
CA ALA A 81 15.21 -17.38 -22.22
C ALA A 81 14.05 -16.94 -23.12
N PRO A 82 12.94 -17.71 -23.21
CA PRO A 82 11.78 -17.19 -23.90
C PRO A 82 11.52 -15.84 -23.26
N THR A 83 11.45 -14.77 -24.07
CA THR A 83 10.92 -13.50 -23.60
C THR A 83 9.65 -13.88 -22.89
N ARG A 84 9.68 -13.89 -21.56
CA ARG A 84 8.57 -14.33 -20.74
C ARG A 84 7.57 -13.24 -21.00
N GLU A 85 6.71 -13.45 -21.99
CA GLU A 85 5.78 -12.44 -22.50
C GLU A 85 5.21 -11.79 -21.26
N LYS A 86 5.40 -10.47 -21.13
CA LYS A 86 4.95 -9.73 -19.96
C LYS A 86 3.50 -10.15 -19.73
N ARG A 87 3.28 -11.03 -18.75
CA ARG A 87 1.98 -11.68 -18.59
C ARG A 87 0.97 -10.57 -18.44
N GLN A 88 -0.12 -10.69 -19.19
CA GLN A 88 -1.10 -9.63 -19.25
C GLN A 88 -1.55 -9.29 -17.82
N PRO A 89 -1.84 -8.02 -17.52
CA PRO A 89 -2.26 -7.60 -16.19
C PRO A 89 -3.39 -8.44 -15.58
N ASN A 90 -4.17 -9.16 -16.39
CA ASN A 90 -5.26 -10.03 -15.97
C ASN A 90 -4.83 -11.34 -15.28
N GLU A 91 -3.55 -11.73 -15.35
CA GLU A 91 -3.03 -13.00 -14.83
C GLU A 91 -2.01 -12.83 -13.70
N TRP A 92 -1.92 -11.64 -13.12
CA TRP A 92 -1.00 -11.37 -12.03
C TRP A 92 -1.41 -12.12 -10.76
N ILE A 93 -0.64 -13.16 -10.44
CA ILE A 93 -0.79 -13.97 -9.23
C ILE A 93 0.50 -13.84 -8.42
N PRO A 94 0.44 -13.50 -7.11
CA PRO A 94 1.63 -13.46 -6.27
C PRO A 94 2.32 -14.83 -6.25
N ARG A 95 3.65 -14.84 -6.37
CA ARG A 95 4.44 -16.08 -6.30
C ARG A 95 5.60 -15.93 -5.32
N PRO A 96 5.99 -17.02 -4.63
CA PRO A 96 7.22 -17.05 -3.87
C PRO A 96 8.43 -17.20 -4.80
N PRO A 97 9.64 -16.80 -4.36
CA PRO A 97 9.93 -16.15 -3.07
C PRO A 97 9.47 -14.68 -3.01
N GLU A 98 9.32 -14.14 -1.81
CA GLU A 98 9.12 -12.70 -1.62
C GLU A 98 10.27 -11.90 -2.26
N LYS A 99 9.94 -10.77 -2.89
CA LYS A 99 10.95 -9.89 -3.51
C LYS A 99 11.73 -9.13 -2.44
N PHE A 100 11.02 -8.58 -1.47
CA PHE A 100 11.61 -7.87 -0.33
C PHE A 100 10.93 -8.30 0.97
N CYS A 101 11.73 -8.38 2.03
CA CYS A 101 11.27 -8.55 3.40
C CYS A 101 11.77 -7.34 4.21
N LEU A 102 10.87 -6.38 4.44
CA LEU A 102 11.16 -5.13 5.10
C LEU A 102 10.97 -5.29 6.60
N THR A 103 11.99 -4.91 7.36
CA THR A 103 12.00 -5.00 8.82
C THR A 103 12.38 -3.65 9.41
N GLY A 104 11.74 -3.27 10.51
CA GLY A 104 12.08 -2.01 11.19
C GLY A 104 10.99 -1.42 12.09
N HIS A 105 9.79 -2.00 12.10
CA HIS A 105 8.81 -1.76 13.16
C HIS A 105 9.21 -2.50 14.44
N ARG A 106 8.82 -1.95 15.59
CA ARG A 106 9.13 -2.52 16.92
C ARG A 106 8.01 -3.37 17.51
N SER A 107 6.82 -3.28 16.91
CA SER A 107 5.60 -3.94 17.36
C SER A 107 4.83 -4.46 16.13
N PRO A 108 3.76 -5.26 16.32
CA PRO A 108 2.92 -5.77 15.23
C PRO A 108 2.49 -4.67 14.27
N ILE A 109 2.49 -5.00 12.98
CA ILE A 109 2.06 -4.08 11.92
C ILE A 109 0.56 -4.26 11.73
N THR A 110 -0.20 -3.17 11.73
CA THR A 110 -1.66 -3.19 11.68
C THR A 110 -2.18 -3.07 10.25
N ARG A 111 -1.58 -2.16 9.46
CA ARG A 111 -2.00 -1.88 8.09
C ARG A 111 -0.79 -1.59 7.20
N VAL A 112 -0.88 -2.01 5.94
CA VAL A 112 0.00 -1.58 4.85
C VAL A 112 -0.84 -1.14 3.66
N ILE A 113 -0.44 -0.05 3.00
CA ILE A 113 -1.11 0.48 1.82
C ILE A 113 -0.10 0.96 0.79
N PHE A 114 -0.42 0.81 -0.49
CA PHE A 114 0.30 1.47 -1.58
C PHE A 114 -0.12 2.93 -1.71
N HIS A 115 0.83 3.76 -2.09
CA HIS A 115 0.50 5.09 -2.55
C HIS A 115 -0.02 5.04 -4.01
N PRO A 116 -1.03 5.84 -4.38
CA PRO A 116 -1.67 5.74 -5.70
C PRO A 116 -0.79 6.19 -6.88
N VAL A 117 0.19 7.07 -6.65
CA VAL A 117 1.05 7.68 -7.70
C VAL A 117 2.54 7.30 -7.58
N TYR A 118 3.16 7.59 -6.43
CA TYR A 118 4.57 7.28 -6.15
C TYR A 118 4.82 5.81 -5.81
N SER A 119 6.05 5.34 -6.06
CA SER A 119 6.54 3.97 -5.85
C SER A 119 6.85 3.65 -4.38
N ILE A 120 5.92 3.94 -3.49
CA ILE A 120 6.10 3.82 -2.04
C ILE A 120 4.95 3.05 -1.40
N ILE A 121 5.23 2.51 -0.22
CA ILE A 121 4.25 1.93 0.68
C ILE A 121 4.30 2.64 2.02
N ALA A 122 3.12 2.82 2.62
CA ALA A 122 2.98 3.29 4.00
C ALA A 122 2.51 2.14 4.88
N SER A 123 3.14 1.99 6.05
CA SER A 123 2.80 0.98 7.04
C SER A 123 2.54 1.60 8.41
N SER A 124 1.51 1.13 9.10
CA SER A 124 1.21 1.49 10.48
C SER A 124 1.46 0.32 11.42
N SER A 125 1.82 0.64 12.66
CA SER A 125 2.10 -0.37 13.68
C SER A 125 1.55 0.04 15.03
N GLU A 126 1.45 -0.96 15.90
CA GLU A 126 1.21 -0.80 17.34
C GLU A 126 2.34 -0.05 18.06
N ASP A 127 3.49 0.19 17.40
CA ASP A 127 4.59 1.01 17.93
C ASP A 127 4.33 2.53 17.88
N SER A 128 3.07 2.91 17.60
CA SER A 128 2.58 4.28 17.42
C SER A 128 3.25 5.08 16.30
N THR A 129 3.96 4.41 15.39
CA THR A 129 4.62 5.05 14.24
C THR A 129 4.03 4.60 12.92
N ILE A 130 4.14 5.49 11.94
CA ILE A 130 3.88 5.19 10.53
C ILE A 130 5.22 5.24 9.81
N LYS A 131 5.53 4.22 9.00
CA LYS A 131 6.76 4.17 8.23
C LYS A 131 6.45 4.19 6.74
N VAL A 132 7.32 4.84 5.99
CA VAL A 132 7.28 4.94 4.53
C VAL A 132 8.48 4.18 3.99
N TRP A 133 8.23 3.34 3.00
CA TRP A 133 9.23 2.50 2.36
C TRP A 133 9.12 2.63 0.84
N ASP A 134 10.25 2.58 0.17
CA ASP A 134 10.31 2.38 -1.28
C ASP A 134 10.20 0.88 -1.56
N PHE A 135 9.17 0.46 -2.31
CA PHE A 135 8.97 -0.96 -2.62
C PHE A 135 9.77 -1.44 -3.85
N GLU A 136 10.36 -0.54 -4.63
CA GLU A 136 11.24 -0.89 -5.75
C GLU A 136 12.67 -1.14 -5.27
N ALA A 137 13.18 -0.27 -4.40
CA ALA A 137 14.51 -0.40 -3.81
C ALA A 137 14.53 -1.28 -2.55
N GLY A 138 13.40 -1.35 -1.83
CA GLY A 138 13.32 -2.00 -0.52
C GLY A 138 13.92 -1.14 0.60
N ASP A 139 14.12 0.15 0.36
CA ASP A 139 14.75 1.07 1.30
C ASP A 139 13.74 1.73 2.23
N PHE A 140 14.15 1.94 3.48
CA PHE A 140 13.41 2.74 4.44
C PHE A 140 13.61 4.22 4.13
N GLU A 141 12.53 4.95 3.84
CA GLU A 141 12.62 6.39 3.60
C GLU A 141 12.49 7.18 4.90
N ARG A 142 11.34 7.09 5.55
CA ARG A 142 10.96 7.99 6.66
C ARG A 142 10.00 7.35 7.65
N SER A 143 9.97 7.93 8.86
CA SER A 143 8.97 7.61 9.89
C SER A 143 8.19 8.85 10.30
N LEU A 144 6.87 8.77 10.30
CA LEU A 144 5.96 9.78 10.85
C LEU A 144 5.67 9.41 12.30
N LYS A 145 5.95 10.35 13.21
CA LYS A 145 5.69 10.21 14.64
C LYS A 145 4.76 11.33 15.08
N GLY A 146 3.77 10.99 15.89
CA GLY A 146 2.84 11.99 16.43
C GLY A 146 1.62 11.40 17.11
N HIS A 147 1.28 10.15 16.84
CA HIS A 147 0.30 9.40 17.63
C HIS A 147 0.90 8.98 18.98
N THR A 148 0.06 8.95 20.00
CA THR A 148 0.47 8.55 21.36
C THR A 148 0.26 7.06 21.63
N ASP A 149 -0.56 6.39 20.82
CA ASP A 149 -0.89 4.96 20.96
C ASP A 149 -0.91 4.28 19.57
N ALA A 150 -1.15 2.96 19.55
CA ALA A 150 -1.16 2.10 18.38
C ALA A 150 -1.98 2.66 17.21
N VAL A 151 -1.35 2.78 16.04
CA VAL A 151 -2.02 3.21 14.80
C VAL A 151 -2.73 2.00 14.19
N GLN A 152 -4.03 2.09 13.94
CA GLN A 152 -4.87 0.95 13.54
C GLN A 152 -5.05 0.84 12.02
N ASP A 153 -5.29 1.96 11.33
CA ASP A 153 -5.56 1.97 9.88
C ASP A 153 -4.92 3.21 9.23
N LEU A 154 -4.69 3.10 7.93
CA LEU A 154 -4.12 4.12 7.07
C LEU A 154 -4.92 4.20 5.77
N THR A 155 -5.09 5.41 5.26
CA THR A 155 -5.75 5.62 3.98
C THR A 155 -5.17 6.83 3.26
N PHE A 156 -4.92 6.69 1.96
CA PHE A 156 -4.51 7.80 1.11
C PHE A 156 -5.74 8.44 0.46
N ASP A 157 -5.65 9.74 0.23
CA ASP A 157 -6.55 10.42 -0.68
C ASP A 157 -6.33 9.95 -2.14
N SER A 158 -7.34 10.11 -2.98
CA SER A 158 -7.30 9.82 -4.42
C SER A 158 -6.13 10.52 -5.13
N THR A 159 -5.76 11.72 -4.67
CA THR A 159 -4.62 12.48 -5.21
C THR A 159 -3.26 12.01 -4.70
N GLY A 160 -3.23 11.20 -3.63
CA GLY A 160 -2.01 10.80 -2.91
C GLY A 160 -1.36 11.91 -2.06
N LYS A 161 -1.91 13.14 -2.05
CA LYS A 161 -1.28 14.25 -1.33
C LYS A 161 -1.46 14.17 0.18
N LEU A 162 -2.60 13.62 0.60
CA LEU A 162 -2.98 13.51 2.00
C LEU A 162 -2.97 12.06 2.42
N LEU A 163 -2.41 11.79 3.59
CA LEU A 163 -2.50 10.52 4.29
C LEU A 163 -3.32 10.75 5.56
N ALA A 164 -4.34 9.94 5.79
CA ALA A 164 -5.06 9.93 7.05
C ALA A 164 -4.71 8.66 7.84
N SER A 165 -4.48 8.83 9.14
CA SER A 165 -4.21 7.75 10.06
C SER A 165 -5.15 7.80 11.25
N CYS A 166 -5.54 6.63 11.74
CA CYS A 166 -6.33 6.51 12.96
C CYS A 166 -5.60 5.69 14.01
N SER A 167 -5.81 6.01 15.28
CA SER A 167 -5.12 5.38 16.39
C SER A 167 -6.06 5.04 17.55
N ALA A 168 -5.58 4.15 18.41
CA ALA A 168 -6.18 3.85 19.70
C ALA A 168 -6.16 5.06 20.66
N ASP A 169 -5.39 6.12 20.35
CA ASP A 169 -5.38 7.40 21.08
C ASP A 169 -6.65 8.25 20.90
N MET A 170 -7.66 7.71 20.21
CA MET A 170 -8.96 8.37 19.92
C MET A 170 -8.83 9.58 19.00
N THR A 171 -7.68 9.73 18.32
CA THR A 171 -7.43 10.81 17.37
C THR A 171 -7.25 10.28 15.95
N ILE A 172 -7.64 11.13 15.00
CA ILE A 172 -7.35 10.96 13.59
C ILE A 172 -6.35 12.03 13.21
N LYS A 173 -5.25 11.67 12.56
CA LYS A 173 -4.27 12.64 12.07
C LYS A 173 -4.27 12.66 10.55
N ILE A 174 -4.19 13.87 10.01
CA ILE A 174 -4.03 14.11 8.58
C ILE A 174 -2.62 14.62 8.36
N TRP A 175 -1.89 13.93 7.50
CA TRP A 175 -0.50 14.18 7.17
C TRP A 175 -0.40 14.66 5.74
N GLU A 176 0.44 15.67 5.51
CA GLU A 176 0.80 16.11 4.17
C GLU A 176 1.96 15.29 3.65
N PHE A 177 1.75 14.52 2.58
CA PHE A 177 2.68 13.50 2.13
C PHE A 177 3.72 14.02 1.10
N VAL A 178 3.53 15.20 0.52
CA VAL A 178 4.30 15.65 -0.65
C VAL A 178 5.57 16.43 -0.31
N GLN A 179 5.57 17.27 0.72
CA GLN A 179 6.67 18.23 0.95
C GLN A 179 7.25 18.11 2.37
N THR A 180 6.40 18.22 3.37
CA THR A 180 6.79 18.44 4.76
C THR A 180 6.71 17.17 5.61
N PHE A 181 5.82 16.22 5.29
CA PHE A 181 5.50 15.07 6.14
C PHE A 181 4.97 15.46 7.52
N ASP A 182 4.48 16.69 7.65
CA ASP A 182 3.99 17.23 8.91
C ASP A 182 2.53 16.82 9.14
N CYS A 183 2.19 16.70 10.43
CA CYS A 183 0.81 16.52 10.86
C CYS A 183 0.06 17.84 10.67
N MET A 184 -0.71 17.95 9.59
CA MET A 184 -1.50 19.14 9.28
C MET A 184 -2.62 19.35 10.30
N LYS A 185 -3.33 18.27 10.66
CA LYS A 185 -4.49 18.34 11.57
C LYS A 185 -4.60 17.11 12.46
N THR A 186 -5.13 17.33 13.65
CA THR A 186 -5.55 16.27 14.58
C THR A 186 -7.04 16.44 14.85
N LEU A 187 -7.85 15.49 14.39
CA LEU A 187 -9.28 15.44 14.62
C LEU A 187 -9.54 14.66 15.92
N LYS A 188 -10.35 15.24 16.80
CA LYS A 188 -10.76 14.66 18.07
C LYS A 188 -12.28 14.68 18.17
N GLY A 189 -12.87 13.65 18.76
CA GLY A 189 -14.33 13.58 18.98
C GLY A 189 -14.92 12.18 18.97
N HIS A 190 -14.10 11.14 18.81
CA HIS A 190 -14.47 9.78 19.21
C HIS A 190 -14.17 9.57 20.69
N ASP A 191 -14.99 8.74 21.34
CA ASP A 191 -14.86 8.46 22.78
C ASP A 191 -14.04 7.19 23.05
N HIS A 192 -13.63 6.47 22.00
CA HIS A 192 -12.84 5.24 22.11
C HIS A 192 -11.98 4.97 20.86
N ASN A 193 -11.37 3.78 20.80
CA ASN A 193 -10.37 3.39 19.81
C ASN A 193 -10.96 3.42 18.39
N ILE A 194 -10.26 4.10 17.48
CA ILE A 194 -10.66 4.22 16.08
C ILE A 194 -9.96 3.13 15.28
N SER A 195 -10.73 2.16 14.80
CA SER A 195 -10.21 0.97 14.14
C SER A 195 -10.05 1.11 12.63
N SER A 196 -10.79 2.00 11.98
CA SER A 196 -10.67 2.17 10.52
C SER A 196 -11.03 3.57 10.05
N ILE A 197 -10.43 3.95 8.94
CA ILE A 197 -10.63 5.23 8.27
C ILE A 197 -10.71 5.06 6.75
N ALA A 198 -11.51 5.89 6.08
CA ALA A 198 -11.61 5.91 4.63
C ALA A 198 -11.91 7.31 4.11
N PHE A 199 -11.18 7.75 3.07
CA PHE A 199 -11.54 8.94 2.31
C PHE A 199 -12.77 8.68 1.43
N LEU A 200 -13.59 9.72 1.27
CA LEU A 200 -14.53 9.77 0.15
C LEU A 200 -13.75 9.99 -1.15
N PRO A 201 -14.23 9.47 -2.29
CA PRO A 201 -13.60 9.68 -3.59
C PRO A 201 -13.41 11.16 -3.99
N SER A 202 -14.23 12.07 -3.46
CA SER A 202 -14.07 13.52 -3.72
C SER A 202 -12.91 14.16 -2.96
N GLY A 203 -12.40 13.51 -1.90
CA GLY A 203 -11.34 14.05 -1.03
C GLY A 203 -11.82 15.05 0.03
N ASP A 204 -13.09 15.49 -0.01
CA ASP A 204 -13.61 16.52 0.89
C ASP A 204 -13.91 15.99 2.30
N HIS A 205 -14.27 14.71 2.38
CA HIS A 205 -14.72 14.08 3.62
C HIS A 205 -13.95 12.79 3.94
N LEU A 206 -13.86 12.51 5.23
CA LEU A 206 -13.28 11.32 5.83
C LEU A 206 -14.34 10.60 6.66
N LEU A 207 -14.41 9.27 6.55
CA LEU A 207 -15.20 8.42 7.44
C LEU A 207 -14.28 7.69 8.41
N SER A 208 -14.68 7.63 9.67
CA SER A 208 -13.99 6.85 10.69
C SER A 208 -14.95 5.94 11.44
N ALA A 209 -14.47 4.74 11.75
CA ALA A 209 -15.17 3.74 12.54
C ALA A 209 -14.46 3.54 13.88
N SER A 210 -15.24 3.43 14.95
CA SER A 210 -14.71 3.37 16.32
C SER A 210 -15.40 2.30 17.16
N ARG A 211 -14.74 1.98 18.27
CA ARG A 211 -15.24 1.12 19.34
C ARG A 211 -16.41 1.73 20.12
N ASP A 212 -16.67 3.02 19.94
CA ASP A 212 -17.84 3.72 20.50
C ASP A 212 -19.17 3.38 19.78
N HIS A 213 -19.16 2.40 18.88
CA HIS A 213 -20.32 1.94 18.09
C HIS A 213 -20.75 2.91 16.99
N LEU A 214 -20.02 4.00 16.79
CA LEU A 214 -20.36 5.07 15.87
C LEU A 214 -19.43 5.08 14.66
N VAL A 215 -19.99 5.49 13.53
CA VAL A 215 -19.22 5.96 12.37
C VAL A 215 -19.37 7.47 12.29
N LYS A 216 -18.26 8.21 12.21
CA LYS A 216 -18.27 9.68 12.09
C LYS A 216 -17.75 10.10 10.72
N MET A 217 -18.32 11.19 10.21
CA MET A 217 -17.87 11.86 8.99
C MET A 217 -17.26 13.20 9.33
N TRP A 218 -16.06 13.42 8.81
CA TRP A 218 -15.25 14.61 9.07
C TRP A 218 -15.06 15.36 7.76
N GLU A 219 -15.10 16.67 7.82
CA GLU A 219 -14.68 17.53 6.72
C GLU A 219 -13.17 17.76 6.80
N VAL A 220 -12.44 17.47 5.73
CA VAL A 220 -10.98 17.57 5.68
C VAL A 220 -10.52 19.03 5.78
N ALA A 221 -11.24 19.94 5.11
CA ALA A 221 -10.92 21.36 5.05
C ALA A 221 -11.06 22.10 6.39
N THR A 222 -12.02 21.72 7.24
CA THR A 222 -12.26 22.36 8.54
C THR A 222 -11.78 21.50 9.71
N GLY A 223 -11.83 20.18 9.58
CA GLY A 223 -11.57 19.22 10.65
C GLY A 223 -12.78 18.96 11.56
N TYR A 224 -13.96 19.47 11.21
CA TYR A 224 -15.16 19.28 12.01
C TYR A 224 -15.89 17.98 11.67
N CYS A 225 -16.52 17.39 12.70
CA CYS A 225 -17.43 16.26 12.54
C CYS A 225 -18.77 16.76 11.98
N VAL A 226 -19.04 16.47 10.71
CA VAL A 226 -20.26 16.88 9.99
C VAL A 226 -21.42 15.95 10.34
N ARG A 227 -21.18 14.65 10.41
CA ARG A 227 -22.22 13.64 10.64
C ARG A 227 -21.75 12.53 11.57
N THR A 228 -22.69 11.97 12.30
CA THR A 228 -22.50 10.76 13.11
C THR A 228 -23.60 9.78 12.72
N PHE A 229 -23.20 8.56 12.41
CA PHE A 229 -24.06 7.43 12.06
C PHE A 229 -24.07 6.46 13.23
N ALA A 230 -25.25 6.26 13.82
CA ALA A 230 -25.49 5.35 14.91
C ALA A 230 -26.42 4.24 14.41
N GLY A 231 -26.08 2.99 14.69
CA GLY A 231 -26.95 1.85 14.38
C GLY A 231 -26.28 0.48 14.47
N HIS A 232 -24.97 0.43 14.69
CA HIS A 232 -24.30 -0.76 15.22
C HIS A 232 -24.50 -0.85 16.73
N ASN A 233 -24.55 -2.07 17.24
CA ASN A 233 -24.71 -2.33 18.68
C ASN A 233 -23.36 -2.58 19.37
N GLU A 234 -22.32 -2.88 18.59
CA GLU A 234 -21.00 -3.29 19.07
C GLU A 234 -19.88 -2.58 18.29
N TRP A 235 -18.62 -2.88 18.62
CA TRP A 235 -17.45 -2.24 18.02
C TRP A 235 -17.47 -2.35 16.48
N VAL A 236 -17.51 -1.20 15.80
CA VAL A 236 -17.38 -1.12 14.33
C VAL A 236 -15.92 -1.35 13.94
N ARG A 237 -15.63 -2.42 13.19
CA ARG A 237 -14.26 -2.83 12.81
C ARG A 237 -13.71 -2.03 11.65
N MET A 238 -14.44 -1.98 10.54
CA MET A 238 -13.95 -1.40 9.30
C MET A 238 -15.03 -0.60 8.58
N VAL A 239 -14.61 0.44 7.86
CA VAL A 239 -15.45 1.27 7.00
C VAL A 239 -14.85 1.36 5.60
N ARG A 240 -15.66 1.19 4.56
CA ARG A 240 -15.22 1.35 3.16
C ARG A 240 -16.26 2.09 2.34
N VAL A 241 -15.81 3.07 1.57
CA VAL A 241 -16.66 3.90 0.71
C VAL A 241 -16.80 3.23 -0.66
N HIS A 242 -17.99 3.30 -1.24
CA HIS A 242 -18.24 2.88 -2.62
C HIS A 242 -17.54 3.84 -3.59
N HIS A 243 -17.20 3.40 -4.81
CA HIS A 243 -16.50 4.26 -5.77
C HIS A 243 -17.29 5.51 -6.18
N ASP A 244 -18.62 5.46 -6.10
CA ASP A 244 -19.49 6.61 -6.37
C ASP A 244 -19.56 7.63 -5.24
N GLY A 245 -19.02 7.32 -4.05
CA GLY A 245 -19.07 8.18 -2.87
C GLY A 245 -20.44 8.31 -2.19
N ASN A 246 -21.53 7.91 -2.87
CA ASN A 246 -22.91 8.02 -2.38
C ASN A 246 -23.27 7.02 -1.27
N MET A 247 -22.52 5.93 -1.15
CA MET A 247 -22.77 4.88 -0.17
C MET A 247 -21.47 4.41 0.47
N PHE A 248 -21.57 3.89 1.68
CA PHE A 248 -20.46 3.24 2.36
C PHE A 248 -20.94 2.01 3.15
N ALA A 249 -20.02 1.09 3.39
CA ALA A 249 -20.26 -0.12 4.15
C ALA A 249 -19.47 -0.07 5.47
N SER A 250 -20.08 -0.60 6.52
CA SER A 250 -19.41 -0.81 7.81
C SER A 250 -19.63 -2.24 8.32
N CYS A 251 -18.60 -2.82 8.94
CA CYS A 251 -18.68 -4.09 9.66
C CYS A 251 -18.52 -3.87 11.15
N SER A 252 -19.09 -4.77 11.95
CA SER A 252 -19.03 -4.70 13.41
C SER A 252 -18.87 -6.08 14.05
N ASN A 253 -18.51 -6.05 15.34
CA ASN A 253 -18.49 -7.21 16.22
C ASN A 253 -19.89 -7.78 16.48
N ASP A 254 -20.96 -7.04 16.20
CA ASP A 254 -22.35 -7.51 16.28
C ASP A 254 -22.71 -8.50 15.15
N GLN A 255 -21.73 -8.93 14.36
CA GLN A 255 -21.87 -9.87 13.24
C GLN A 255 -22.64 -9.29 12.06
N THR A 256 -22.95 -7.98 12.10
CA THR A 256 -23.70 -7.31 11.05
C THR A 256 -22.81 -6.52 10.10
N ILE A 257 -23.30 -6.40 8.87
CA ILE A 257 -22.78 -5.46 7.89
C ILE A 257 -23.89 -4.47 7.59
N CYS A 258 -23.61 -3.18 7.80
CA CYS A 258 -24.55 -2.12 7.49
C CYS A 258 -24.09 -1.36 6.23
N ILE A 259 -25.04 -1.12 5.33
CA ILE A 259 -24.86 -0.26 4.17
C ILE A 259 -25.57 1.06 4.43
N TRP A 260 -24.83 2.14 4.35
CA TRP A 260 -25.31 3.48 4.64
C TRP A 260 -25.31 4.32 3.38
N ASN A 261 -26.24 5.27 3.33
CA ASN A 261 -26.14 6.39 2.41
C ASN A 261 -25.20 7.43 3.04
N THR A 262 -24.35 8.05 2.23
CA THR A 262 -23.41 9.08 2.71
C THR A 262 -24.15 10.38 3.03
N LEU A 263 -25.23 10.68 2.30
CA LEU A 263 -26.02 11.90 2.42
C LEU A 263 -27.17 11.74 3.43
N SER A 264 -27.93 10.65 3.34
CA SER A 264 -28.97 10.32 4.32
C SER A 264 -28.36 9.54 5.47
N LYS A 265 -28.68 9.88 6.73
CA LYS A 265 -28.20 9.15 7.92
C LYS A 265 -28.87 7.76 8.06
N GLU A 266 -29.37 7.22 6.97
CA GLU A 266 -30.20 6.03 6.94
C GLU A 266 -29.38 4.82 6.51
N CYS A 267 -29.61 3.70 7.19
CA CYS A 267 -29.10 2.41 6.81
C CYS A 267 -30.01 1.84 5.72
N LYS A 268 -29.49 1.64 4.51
CA LYS A 268 -30.23 1.12 3.35
C LYS A 268 -30.49 -0.38 3.50
N VAL A 269 -29.46 -1.14 3.86
CA VAL A 269 -29.50 -2.60 3.97
C VAL A 269 -28.62 -3.04 5.14
N ARG A 270 -29.05 -4.09 5.84
CA ARG A 270 -28.27 -4.75 6.88
C ARG A 270 -28.25 -6.25 6.64
N PHE A 271 -27.06 -6.84 6.69
CA PHE A 271 -26.85 -8.27 6.54
C PHE A 271 -26.53 -8.92 7.89
N TYR A 272 -27.04 -10.14 8.08
CA TYR A 272 -26.90 -10.96 9.29
C TYR A 272 -26.38 -12.37 8.98
N ASP A 273 -25.72 -12.54 7.83
CA ASP A 273 -25.37 -13.86 7.29
C ASP A 273 -24.09 -14.48 7.89
N HIS A 274 -23.35 -13.75 8.71
CA HIS A 274 -22.14 -14.23 9.38
C HIS A 274 -22.45 -14.78 10.76
N GLU A 275 -21.76 -15.87 11.14
CA GLU A 275 -21.94 -16.52 12.45
C GLU A 275 -21.04 -15.89 13.54
N HIS A 276 -20.09 -15.05 13.13
CA HIS A 276 -19.13 -14.40 14.02
C HIS A 276 -18.75 -13.00 13.50
N VAL A 277 -18.06 -12.25 14.35
CA VAL A 277 -17.47 -10.92 14.10
C VAL A 277 -16.93 -10.76 12.68
N VAL A 278 -17.39 -9.71 12.00
CA VAL A 278 -16.92 -9.35 10.66
C VAL A 278 -15.73 -8.40 10.79
N GLU A 279 -14.56 -8.84 10.32
CA GLU A 279 -13.30 -8.12 10.47
C GLU A 279 -13.02 -7.17 9.31
N CYS A 280 -13.35 -7.60 8.09
CA CYS A 280 -13.02 -6.85 6.89
C CYS A 280 -14.13 -6.89 5.85
N ILE A 281 -14.13 -5.87 5.01
CA ILE A 281 -15.09 -5.58 3.95
C ILE A 281 -14.34 -4.98 2.75
N GLN A 282 -14.74 -5.31 1.53
CA GLN A 282 -14.21 -4.67 0.34
C GLN A 282 -15.29 -4.59 -0.74
N TRP A 283 -15.43 -3.42 -1.34
CA TRP A 283 -16.28 -3.22 -2.52
C TRP A 283 -15.66 -3.87 -3.75
N ALA A 284 -16.49 -4.57 -4.52
CA ALA A 284 -16.08 -5.13 -5.78
C ALA A 284 -15.91 -4.03 -6.83
N PRO A 285 -14.81 -4.00 -7.60
CA PRO A 285 -14.70 -3.12 -8.75
C PRO A 285 -15.65 -3.60 -9.85
N GLU A 286 -16.07 -2.69 -10.73
CA GLU A 286 -16.95 -3.00 -11.87
C GLU A 286 -16.44 -4.18 -12.71
N LYS A 287 -15.11 -4.27 -12.90
CA LYS A 287 -14.44 -5.35 -13.62
C LYS A 287 -14.64 -6.75 -13.00
N ALA A 288 -14.92 -6.83 -11.70
CA ALA A 288 -15.17 -8.09 -10.99
C ALA A 288 -16.61 -8.59 -11.16
N LEU A 289 -17.57 -7.70 -11.48
CA LEU A 289 -18.99 -8.04 -11.57
C LEU A 289 -19.27 -9.14 -12.59
N ARG A 290 -18.57 -9.15 -13.73
CA ARG A 290 -18.69 -10.23 -14.74
C ARG A 290 -18.35 -11.62 -14.19
N TYR A 291 -17.33 -11.71 -13.33
CA TYR A 291 -16.89 -12.98 -12.77
C TYR A 291 -17.80 -13.43 -11.63
N VAL A 292 -18.37 -12.48 -10.88
CA VAL A 292 -19.43 -12.76 -9.91
C VAL A 292 -20.68 -13.29 -10.63
N ALA A 293 -21.07 -12.69 -11.76
CA ALA A 293 -22.18 -13.17 -12.58
C ALA A 293 -21.96 -14.59 -13.10
N GLU A 294 -20.76 -14.89 -13.60
CA GLU A 294 -20.37 -16.23 -14.05
C GLU A 294 -20.46 -17.24 -12.89
N ALA A 295 -19.98 -16.87 -11.71
CA ALA A 295 -20.03 -17.73 -10.52
C ALA A 295 -21.46 -18.10 -10.12
N GLU A 296 -22.43 -17.20 -10.31
CA GLU A 296 -23.86 -17.47 -10.05
C GLU A 296 -24.49 -18.34 -11.13
N GLN A 297 -24.05 -18.24 -12.38
CA GLN A 297 -24.55 -19.08 -13.47
C GLN A 297 -24.13 -20.54 -13.35
N ASP A 298 -22.91 -20.81 -12.91
CA ASP A 298 -22.43 -22.18 -12.67
C ASP A 298 -23.31 -22.92 -11.64
N HIS A 299 -23.90 -22.20 -10.67
CA HIS A 299 -24.85 -22.79 -9.72
C HIS A 299 -26.21 -23.13 -10.35
N SER A 300 -26.69 -22.30 -11.29
CA SER A 300 -28.00 -22.52 -11.95
C SER A 300 -27.95 -23.56 -13.07
N SER A 301 -26.83 -23.65 -13.78
CA SER A 301 -26.61 -24.64 -14.86
C SER A 301 -26.40 -26.06 -14.35
N GLN A 302 -25.92 -26.26 -13.13
CA GLN A 302 -25.91 -27.59 -12.49
C GLN A 302 -27.31 -28.08 -12.09
N MET A 303 -28.29 -27.18 -11.93
CA MET A 303 -29.67 -27.56 -11.59
C MET A 303 -30.60 -27.73 -12.80
N ASN A 304 -30.34 -27.04 -13.92
CA ASN A 304 -31.12 -27.18 -15.15
C ASN A 304 -30.19 -27.33 -16.35
N GLY A 305 -30.18 -28.52 -16.96
CA GLY A 305 -29.28 -28.95 -18.04
C GLY A 305 -29.45 -28.26 -19.40
N ASP A 306 -29.95 -27.03 -19.47
CA ASP A 306 -30.13 -26.26 -20.71
C ASP A 306 -29.67 -24.81 -20.52
N ALA A 307 -28.36 -24.56 -20.63
CA ALA A 307 -27.80 -23.21 -20.58
C ALA A 307 -27.51 -22.68 -21.99
N LYS A 308 -28.50 -21.99 -22.59
CA LYS A 308 -28.21 -21.00 -23.64
C LYS A 308 -27.35 -19.91 -23.03
N LYS A 309 -26.12 -19.72 -23.53
CA LYS A 309 -25.25 -18.58 -23.23
C LYS A 309 -25.99 -17.28 -23.56
N ASN A 310 -26.64 -16.69 -22.56
CA ASN A 310 -27.31 -15.41 -22.69
C ASN A 310 -26.35 -14.32 -22.22
N ASP A 311 -25.79 -13.57 -23.16
CA ASP A 311 -24.84 -12.45 -22.97
C ASP A 311 -25.45 -11.25 -22.20
N ASN A 312 -26.68 -11.36 -21.70
CA ASN A 312 -27.48 -10.29 -21.09
C ASN A 312 -27.53 -10.30 -19.55
N THR A 313 -26.79 -11.17 -18.87
CA THR A 313 -26.84 -11.32 -17.39
C THR A 313 -25.93 -10.36 -16.63
N VAL A 314 -24.95 -9.74 -17.28
CA VAL A 314 -24.11 -8.70 -16.66
C VAL A 314 -24.94 -7.46 -16.28
N ALA A 315 -26.07 -7.25 -16.96
CA ALA A 315 -26.92 -6.07 -16.79
C ALA A 315 -27.81 -6.06 -15.53
N LYS A 316 -27.70 -7.03 -14.60
CA LYS A 316 -28.64 -7.15 -13.47
C LYS A 316 -28.03 -7.20 -12.07
N LEU A 317 -26.71 -7.31 -11.92
CA LEU A 317 -26.08 -7.31 -10.60
C LEU A 317 -25.93 -5.89 -10.07
N GLY A 318 -26.34 -5.69 -8.82
CA GLY A 318 -26.10 -4.45 -8.11
C GLY A 318 -24.63 -4.30 -7.67
N PRO A 319 -24.33 -3.22 -6.94
CA PRO A 319 -23.05 -3.08 -6.25
C PRO A 319 -22.78 -4.28 -5.35
N ILE A 320 -21.65 -4.94 -5.55
CA ILE A 320 -21.26 -6.13 -4.80
C ILE A 320 -20.32 -5.76 -3.67
N LEU A 321 -20.62 -6.28 -2.48
CA LEU A 321 -19.76 -6.20 -1.31
C LEU A 321 -19.22 -7.58 -0.97
N VAL A 322 -17.97 -7.63 -0.54
CA VAL A 322 -17.37 -8.85 0.02
C VAL A 322 -16.97 -8.59 1.45
N SER A 323 -17.23 -9.53 2.34
CA SER A 323 -16.78 -9.47 3.73
C SER A 323 -16.03 -10.73 4.13
N GLY A 324 -15.13 -10.57 5.10
CA GLY A 324 -14.38 -11.64 5.72
C GLY A 324 -14.62 -11.61 7.23
N SER A 325 -14.89 -12.77 7.81
CA SER A 325 -15.26 -12.92 9.21
C SER A 325 -14.31 -13.86 9.95
N ARG A 326 -14.40 -13.80 11.28
CA ARG A 326 -13.80 -14.78 12.19
C ARG A 326 -14.42 -16.18 12.08
N ASP A 327 -15.57 -16.31 11.42
CA ASP A 327 -16.16 -17.60 11.05
C ASP A 327 -15.37 -18.35 9.95
N LYS A 328 -14.25 -17.79 9.49
CA LYS A 328 -13.33 -18.35 8.49
C LYS A 328 -13.91 -18.35 7.07
N THR A 329 -15.00 -17.64 6.86
CA THR A 329 -15.68 -17.54 5.57
C THR A 329 -15.57 -16.14 4.97
N ILE A 330 -15.53 -16.12 3.63
CA ILE A 330 -15.64 -14.90 2.84
C ILE A 330 -17.01 -14.95 2.15
N LYS A 331 -17.85 -13.93 2.35
CA LYS A 331 -19.20 -13.88 1.77
C LYS A 331 -19.32 -12.74 0.76
N PHE A 332 -20.04 -13.00 -0.32
CA PHE A 332 -20.36 -12.03 -1.37
C PHE A 332 -21.83 -11.61 -1.23
N PHE A 333 -22.10 -10.32 -1.27
CA PHE A 333 -23.43 -9.74 -1.10
C PHE A 333 -23.79 -8.86 -2.28
N ASP A 334 -25.01 -9.00 -2.79
CA ASP A 334 -25.61 -8.00 -3.68
C ASP A 334 -26.47 -7.06 -2.85
N ILE A 335 -26.14 -5.76 -2.92
CA ILE A 335 -26.79 -4.73 -2.13
C ILE A 335 -28.18 -4.38 -2.67
N ASN A 336 -28.39 -4.48 -3.97
CA ASN A 336 -29.71 -4.22 -4.55
C ASN A 336 -30.65 -5.38 -4.29
N ALA A 337 -30.15 -6.62 -4.35
CA ALA A 337 -30.93 -7.81 -4.01
C ALA A 337 -31.11 -7.99 -2.50
N GLY A 338 -30.18 -7.47 -1.69
CA GLY A 338 -30.22 -7.62 -0.23
C GLY A 338 -29.97 -9.05 0.24
N CYS A 339 -29.22 -9.85 -0.53
CA CYS A 339 -28.91 -11.24 -0.20
C CYS A 339 -27.41 -11.56 -0.31
N CYS A 340 -26.99 -12.59 0.41
CA CYS A 340 -25.71 -13.25 0.21
C CYS A 340 -25.80 -14.13 -1.07
N LEU A 341 -24.91 -13.90 -2.03
CA LEU A 341 -24.82 -14.66 -3.28
C LEU A 341 -24.16 -16.02 -3.06
N PHE A 342 -22.93 -16.01 -2.55
CA PHE A 342 -22.18 -17.22 -2.26
C PHE A 342 -21.11 -17.00 -1.19
N THR A 343 -20.63 -18.11 -0.64
CA THR A 343 -19.61 -18.14 0.39
C THR A 343 -18.38 -18.88 -0.12
N LEU A 344 -17.18 -18.32 0.09
CA LEU A 344 -15.92 -19.00 -0.09
C LEU A 344 -15.43 -19.49 1.27
N VAL A 345 -15.16 -20.80 1.35
CA VAL A 345 -14.66 -21.47 2.55
C VAL A 345 -13.28 -22.03 2.23
N GLY A 346 -12.35 -21.84 3.16
CA GLY A 346 -11.07 -22.54 3.08
C GLY A 346 -10.02 -22.06 4.05
N HIS A 347 -10.05 -20.80 4.51
CA HIS A 347 -9.15 -20.36 5.58
C HIS A 347 -9.39 -21.16 6.86
N ASP A 348 -8.32 -21.40 7.61
CA ASP A 348 -8.39 -22.21 8.84
C ASP A 348 -8.64 -21.35 10.09
N ASN A 349 -8.53 -20.02 9.95
CA ASN A 349 -8.66 -19.05 11.02
C ASN A 349 -9.24 -17.70 10.53
N TRP A 350 -9.28 -16.70 11.41
CA TRP A 350 -9.92 -15.41 11.18
C TRP A 350 -9.36 -14.67 9.97
N ILE A 351 -10.24 -14.22 9.09
CA ILE A 351 -9.86 -13.44 7.90
C ILE A 351 -9.66 -11.98 8.30
N ARG A 352 -8.49 -11.42 8.01
CA ARG A 352 -8.09 -10.06 8.42
C ARG A 352 -8.17 -9.03 7.30
N GLY A 353 -7.99 -9.46 6.05
CA GLY A 353 -7.95 -8.54 4.92
C GLY A 353 -8.46 -9.17 3.64
N LEU A 354 -9.07 -8.32 2.81
CA LEU A 354 -9.58 -8.65 1.48
C LEU A 354 -9.17 -7.57 0.49
N ARG A 355 -8.67 -7.96 -0.67
CA ARG A 355 -8.42 -7.06 -1.80
C ARG A 355 -8.72 -7.72 -3.12
N PHE A 356 -9.43 -6.99 -3.98
CA PHE A 356 -9.63 -7.42 -5.36
C PHE A 356 -8.36 -7.19 -6.18
N HIS A 357 -8.13 -8.13 -7.07
CA HIS A 357 -7.16 -7.95 -8.13
C HIS A 357 -7.64 -6.85 -9.11
N PRO A 358 -6.76 -6.00 -9.69
CA PRO A 358 -7.16 -4.87 -10.56
C PRO A 358 -7.99 -5.26 -11.80
N ALA A 359 -7.79 -6.47 -12.30
CA ALA A 359 -8.58 -7.03 -13.40
C ALA A 359 -9.95 -7.62 -12.98
N GLY A 360 -10.20 -7.77 -11.68
CA GLY A 360 -11.45 -8.30 -11.11
C GLY A 360 -11.61 -9.82 -11.15
N LYS A 361 -10.67 -10.57 -11.75
CA LYS A 361 -10.73 -12.04 -11.88
C LYS A 361 -10.49 -12.77 -10.56
N TYR A 362 -9.61 -12.22 -9.73
CA TYR A 362 -9.17 -12.82 -8.48
C TYR A 362 -9.52 -11.95 -7.28
N LEU A 363 -9.75 -12.59 -6.15
CA LEU A 363 -9.81 -11.98 -4.83
C LEU A 363 -8.64 -12.50 -4.01
N LEU A 364 -7.91 -11.61 -3.35
CA LEU A 364 -6.86 -11.97 -2.42
C LEU A 364 -7.38 -11.80 -1.00
N SER A 365 -7.07 -12.77 -0.13
CA SER A 365 -7.41 -12.73 1.28
C SER A 365 -6.23 -13.13 2.16
N VAL A 366 -6.16 -12.54 3.34
CA VAL A 366 -5.18 -12.88 4.36
C VAL A 366 -5.86 -13.19 5.68
N ALA A 367 -5.28 -14.09 6.46
CA ALA A 367 -5.88 -14.58 7.70
C ALA A 367 -4.84 -14.87 8.79
N ASP A 368 -5.36 -15.15 9.99
CA ASP A 368 -4.61 -15.61 11.15
C ASP A 368 -4.10 -17.05 10.99
N ASP A 369 -4.33 -17.71 9.86
CA ASP A 369 -3.69 -18.98 9.49
C ASP A 369 -2.29 -18.78 8.88
N LYS A 370 -1.79 -17.53 8.85
CA LYS A 370 -0.49 -17.11 8.30
C LYS A 370 -0.43 -17.13 6.76
N THR A 371 -1.55 -17.44 6.11
CA THR A 371 -1.60 -17.61 4.66
C THR A 371 -2.13 -16.38 3.94
N LEU A 372 -1.62 -16.18 2.73
CA LEU A 372 -2.23 -15.37 1.68
C LEU A 372 -2.88 -16.34 0.68
N ARG A 373 -4.19 -16.18 0.45
CA ARG A 373 -4.94 -17.00 -0.51
C ARG A 373 -5.42 -16.16 -1.67
N VAL A 374 -5.36 -16.76 -2.86
CA VAL A 374 -5.86 -16.19 -4.11
C VAL A 374 -7.05 -17.02 -4.55
N TRP A 375 -8.22 -16.41 -4.61
CA TRP A 375 -9.48 -17.03 -4.98
C TRP A 375 -9.83 -16.66 -6.41
N ALA A 376 -10.18 -17.66 -7.21
CA ALA A 376 -10.76 -17.41 -8.51
C ALA A 376 -12.27 -17.27 -8.36
N ILE A 377 -12.78 -16.06 -8.60
CA ILE A 377 -14.17 -15.68 -8.26
C ILE A 377 -15.17 -16.50 -9.07
N ALA A 378 -14.96 -16.59 -10.39
CA ALA A 378 -15.83 -17.35 -11.29
C ALA A 378 -15.99 -18.82 -10.87
N GLN A 379 -14.89 -19.49 -10.48
CA GLN A 379 -14.94 -20.92 -10.12
C GLN A 379 -15.21 -21.18 -8.62
N LYS A 380 -15.45 -20.13 -7.82
CA LYS A 380 -15.67 -20.22 -6.36
C LYS A 380 -14.61 -21.07 -5.61
N ARG A 381 -13.37 -21.07 -6.08
CA ARG A 381 -12.30 -21.94 -5.53
C ARG A 381 -11.02 -21.19 -5.18
N CYS A 382 -10.29 -21.72 -4.21
CA CYS A 382 -8.94 -21.26 -3.91
C CYS A 382 -7.99 -21.70 -5.04
N ALA A 383 -7.49 -20.75 -5.82
CA ALA A 383 -6.56 -21.01 -6.91
C ALA A 383 -5.12 -21.18 -6.41
N LYS A 384 -4.74 -20.45 -5.36
CA LYS A 384 -3.41 -20.54 -4.77
C LYS A 384 -3.45 -20.23 -3.27
N THR A 385 -2.69 -21.01 -2.51
CA THR A 385 -2.37 -20.71 -1.10
C THR A 385 -0.86 -20.46 -1.01
N LEU A 386 -0.48 -19.45 -0.26
CA LEU A 386 0.89 -19.03 -0.01
C LEU A 386 1.10 -18.85 1.49
N ASP A 387 2.15 -19.45 2.03
CA ASP A 387 2.60 -19.17 3.40
C ASP A 387 3.32 -17.83 3.40
N ALA A 388 2.58 -16.78 3.75
CA ALA A 388 3.08 -15.42 3.61
C ALA A 388 4.08 -15.09 4.72
N HIS A 389 3.74 -15.37 5.98
CA HIS A 389 4.50 -14.92 7.14
C HIS A 389 4.70 -16.03 8.18
N ARG A 390 5.60 -15.81 9.16
CA ARG A 390 5.83 -16.76 10.25
C ARG A 390 4.73 -16.72 11.30
N HIS A 391 4.03 -15.58 11.38
CA HIS A 391 2.90 -15.31 12.24
C HIS A 391 1.68 -14.83 11.43
N PHE A 392 0.59 -14.54 12.13
CA PHE A 392 -0.68 -14.06 11.57
C PHE A 392 -0.50 -12.86 10.65
N VAL A 393 -1.19 -12.86 9.52
CA VAL A 393 -1.12 -11.79 8.52
C VAL A 393 -2.21 -10.76 8.86
N SER A 394 -1.80 -9.52 9.11
CA SER A 394 -2.69 -8.46 9.59
C SER A 394 -3.38 -7.70 8.47
N SER A 395 -2.68 -7.46 7.36
CA SER A 395 -3.27 -6.74 6.24
C SER A 395 -2.59 -7.07 4.91
N LEU A 396 -3.28 -6.71 3.82
CA LEU A 396 -2.75 -6.78 2.47
C LEU A 396 -3.18 -5.57 1.66
N ASP A 397 -2.37 -5.23 0.66
CA ASP A 397 -2.76 -4.32 -0.42
C ASP A 397 -2.23 -4.79 -1.78
N PHE A 398 -2.94 -4.44 -2.84
CA PHE A 398 -2.57 -4.78 -4.22
C PHE A 398 -2.40 -3.48 -5.01
N HIS A 399 -1.26 -3.31 -5.67
CA HIS A 399 -1.00 -2.09 -6.43
C HIS A 399 -1.93 -1.97 -7.66
N PRO A 400 -2.62 -0.84 -7.88
CA PRO A 400 -3.66 -0.74 -8.91
C PRO A 400 -3.16 -0.96 -10.34
N SER A 401 -1.89 -0.65 -10.64
CA SER A 401 -1.32 -0.71 -11.99
C SER A 401 -0.05 -1.55 -12.13
N LEU A 402 0.53 -2.04 -11.04
CA LEU A 402 1.82 -2.73 -11.04
C LEU A 402 1.63 -4.14 -10.47
N PRO A 403 2.46 -5.12 -10.87
CA PRO A 403 2.36 -6.50 -10.41
C PRO A 403 2.93 -6.67 -9.01
N TYR A 404 2.51 -5.88 -8.04
CA TYR A 404 2.99 -5.96 -6.65
C TYR A 404 1.85 -6.14 -5.67
N VAL A 405 2.04 -7.10 -4.75
CA VAL A 405 1.20 -7.29 -3.58
C VAL A 405 2.07 -7.07 -2.36
N VAL A 406 1.54 -6.38 -1.36
CA VAL A 406 2.22 -6.19 -0.10
C VAL A 406 1.39 -6.84 1.00
N THR A 407 2.05 -7.56 1.90
CA THR A 407 1.44 -8.15 3.09
C THR A 407 2.18 -7.70 4.34
N SER A 408 1.43 -7.46 5.41
CA SER A 408 1.98 -7.17 6.73
C SER A 408 1.59 -8.24 7.72
N SER A 409 2.43 -8.45 8.73
CA SER A 409 2.16 -9.44 9.78
C SER A 409 2.48 -8.92 11.17
N VAL A 410 1.92 -9.65 12.14
CA VAL A 410 2.22 -9.53 13.57
C VAL A 410 3.70 -9.87 13.85
N ASP A 411 4.39 -10.57 12.96
CA ASP A 411 5.84 -10.84 13.07
C ASP A 411 6.74 -9.63 12.81
N MET A 412 6.15 -8.42 12.69
CA MET A 412 6.85 -7.14 12.48
C MET A 412 7.54 -7.01 11.11
N THR A 413 7.17 -7.88 10.16
CA THR A 413 7.70 -7.85 8.80
C THR A 413 6.64 -7.40 7.78
N ILE A 414 7.11 -6.70 6.76
CA ILE A 414 6.33 -6.39 5.56
C ILE A 414 6.97 -7.16 4.41
N LYS A 415 6.18 -7.95 3.70
CA LYS A 415 6.67 -8.67 2.52
C LYS A 415 6.07 -8.08 1.25
N VAL A 416 6.94 -7.83 0.29
CA VAL A 416 6.56 -7.40 -1.06
C VAL A 416 6.67 -8.60 -1.99
N TRP A 417 5.56 -8.94 -2.62
CA TRP A 417 5.41 -10.07 -3.53
C TRP A 417 5.32 -9.56 -4.97
N GLU A 418 6.12 -10.16 -5.85
CA GLU A 418 6.00 -9.92 -7.28
C GLU A 418 4.95 -10.87 -7.87
N CYS A 419 3.98 -10.30 -8.56
CA CYS A 419 2.95 -11.06 -9.26
C CYS A 419 3.48 -11.52 -10.61
N ARG A 420 3.31 -12.82 -10.89
CA ARG A 420 4.08 -13.51 -11.91
C ARG A 420 3.31 -14.49 -12.76
#